data_AF-A0A0F9FKN9-F1
#
_entry.id   AF-A0A0F9FKN9-F1
#
_cell.length_a   1.000
_cell.length_b   1.000
_cell.length_c   1.000
_cell.angle_alpha   90.00
_cell.angle_beta   90.00
_cell.angle_gamma   90.00
#
_symmetry.space_group_name_H-M   'P 1'
#
loop_
_entity.id
_entity.type
_entity.pdbx_description
1 polymer ?
#
loop_
_entity_poly.entity_id
_entity_poly.type
_entity_poly.pdbx_seq_one_letter_code
_entity_poly.pdbx_strand_id
1 'polypeptide(L)'
;MSDPIYPYKHWENQMDLWYLAHPMQGDGFFTFEENKQHALDMQEMLWKVGIKAVNTWYSFSIIFGVGEGPDMERYLALDMDVINAFGGIILTGHNLSSGMIREFSYALEKELRIMNLIGVPDRYIGQLVKEYVM
;
A
#
# COMPACT_ATOMS: atom_id res chain seq x y z
N MET A 1 4.32 -27.59 -33.05
CA MET A 1 3.72 -26.26 -32.82
C MET A 1 3.02 -26.35 -31.49
N SER A 2 3.59 -25.72 -30.47
CA SER A 2 3.05 -25.74 -29.10
C SER A 2 1.82 -24.84 -29.03
N ASP A 3 0.77 -25.33 -28.36
CA ASP A 3 -0.45 -24.59 -28.08
C ASP A 3 -0.16 -23.26 -27.36
N PRO A 4 -0.84 -22.15 -27.70
CA PRO A 4 -0.88 -20.98 -26.86
C PRO A 4 -2.02 -21.17 -25.85
N ILE A 5 -1.70 -21.63 -24.64
CA ILE A 5 -2.64 -21.59 -23.52
C ILE A 5 -1.92 -20.89 -22.38
N TYR A 6 -2.36 -19.67 -22.07
CA TYR A 6 -2.80 -19.30 -20.72
C TYR A 6 -3.63 -18.01 -20.83
N PRO A 7 -4.98 -18.09 -20.77
CA PRO A 7 -5.74 -16.96 -20.31
C PRO A 7 -5.53 -16.90 -18.79
N TYR A 8 -4.56 -16.12 -18.32
CA TYR A 8 -4.50 -15.79 -16.89
C TYR A 8 -5.76 -14.98 -16.58
N LYS A 9 -6.76 -15.63 -16.01
CA LYS A 9 -7.82 -14.95 -15.27
C LYS A 9 -7.13 -14.30 -14.07
N HIS A 10 -6.82 -13.01 -14.17
CA HIS A 10 -6.03 -12.23 -13.19
C HIS A 10 -6.62 -12.16 -11.76
N TRP A 11 -7.81 -12.72 -11.53
CA TRP A 11 -8.60 -12.62 -10.31
C TRP A 11 -8.58 -13.87 -9.43
N GLU A 12 -8.22 -15.05 -9.95
CA GLU A 12 -8.40 -16.32 -9.21
C GLU A 12 -7.30 -16.58 -8.14
N ASN A 13 -6.24 -15.76 -8.07
CA ASN A 13 -5.12 -15.92 -7.11
C ASN A 13 -4.81 -14.67 -6.26
N GLN A 14 -5.69 -13.67 -6.24
CA GLN A 14 -5.44 -12.49 -5.40
C GLN A 14 -5.51 -12.88 -3.92
N MET A 15 -4.47 -12.52 -3.16
CA MET A 15 -4.47 -12.75 -1.73
C MET A 15 -5.54 -11.87 -1.07
N ASP A 16 -6.19 -12.37 -0.02
CA ASP A 16 -7.07 -11.54 0.83
C ASP A 16 -6.22 -10.65 1.75
N LEU A 17 -5.47 -9.74 1.14
CA LEU A 17 -4.54 -8.80 1.75
C LEU A 17 -4.68 -7.44 1.07
N TRP A 18 -4.23 -6.39 1.75
CA TRP A 18 -4.17 -5.03 1.22
C TRP A 18 -2.75 -4.49 1.28
N TYR A 19 -2.34 -3.78 0.26
CA TYR A 19 -1.09 -3.01 0.30
C TYR A 19 -1.33 -1.71 1.08
N LEU A 20 -0.57 -1.46 2.13
CA LEU A 20 -0.67 -0.24 2.93
C LEU A 20 0.35 0.80 2.46
N ALA A 21 -0.13 1.73 1.66
CA ALA A 21 0.63 2.87 1.18
C ALA A 21 0.59 4.00 2.22
N HIS A 22 1.76 4.57 2.52
CA HIS A 22 1.93 5.67 3.46
C HIS A 22 3.15 6.50 3.05
N PRO A 23 3.19 7.83 3.30
CA PRO A 23 4.40 8.62 3.11
C PRO A 23 5.58 7.97 3.86
N MET A 24 6.65 7.65 3.13
CA MET A 24 7.85 7.05 3.72
C MET A 24 8.83 8.13 4.17
N GLN A 25 9.22 9.02 3.25
CA GLN A 25 10.20 10.07 3.54
C GLN A 25 9.64 11.09 4.51
N GLY A 26 10.50 11.63 5.37
CA GLY A 26 10.13 12.80 6.16
C GLY A 26 9.86 14.01 5.26
N ASP A 27 8.96 14.88 5.69
CA ASP A 27 8.63 16.14 5.02
C ASP A 27 8.64 17.31 6.01
N GLY A 28 8.04 18.44 5.64
CA GLY A 28 7.96 19.61 6.52
C GLY A 28 7.10 19.41 7.78
N PHE A 29 6.39 18.29 7.90
CA PHE A 29 5.47 18.00 9.00
C PHE A 29 5.95 16.85 9.88
N PHE A 30 6.51 15.79 9.28
CA PHE A 30 6.91 14.58 10.00
C PHE A 30 8.28 14.07 9.57
N THR A 31 9.00 13.46 10.51
CA THR A 31 10.23 12.72 10.25
C THR A 31 9.96 11.34 9.64
N PHE A 32 10.98 10.71 9.06
CA PHE A 32 10.90 9.32 8.60
C PHE A 32 10.45 8.37 9.72
N GLU A 33 10.99 8.52 10.93
CA GLU A 33 10.66 7.65 12.07
C GLU A 33 9.21 7.82 12.53
N GLU A 34 8.68 9.05 12.53
CA GLU A 34 7.27 9.32 12.84
C GLU A 34 6.35 8.73 11.78
N ASN A 35 6.66 8.92 10.50
CA ASN A 35 5.91 8.32 9.39
C ASN A 35 5.92 6.79 9.45
N LYS A 36 7.07 6.20 9.78
CA LYS A 36 7.22 4.76 9.96
C LYS A 36 6.38 4.25 11.12
N GLN A 37 6.44 4.91 12.27
CA GLN A 37 5.64 4.52 13.44
C GLN A 37 4.14 4.63 13.14
N HIS A 38 3.71 5.74 12.53
CA HIS A 38 2.32 5.95 12.16
C HIS A 38 1.82 4.89 11.18
N ALA A 39 2.61 4.50 10.17
CA ALA A 39 2.24 3.42 9.27
C ALA A 39 2.07 2.06 9.97
N LEU A 40 2.89 1.76 10.99
CA LEU A 40 2.75 0.54 11.80
C LEU A 40 1.51 0.57 12.68
N ASP A 41 1.22 1.70 13.31
CA ASP A 41 0.01 1.89 14.12
C ASP A 41 -1.24 1.75 13.24
N MET A 42 -1.20 2.30 12.02
CA MET A 42 -2.23 2.15 10.99
C MET A 42 -2.46 0.69 10.61
N GLN A 43 -1.39 -0.08 10.37
CA GLN A 43 -1.49 -1.50 10.10
C GLN A 43 -2.17 -2.24 11.26
N GLU A 44 -1.76 -1.98 12.50
CA GLU A 44 -2.34 -2.62 13.68
C GLU A 44 -3.83 -2.29 13.83
N MET A 45 -4.21 -1.02 13.63
CA MET A 45 -5.61 -0.59 13.69
C MET A 45 -6.46 -1.30 12.64
N LEU A 46 -5.98 -1.40 11.39
CA LEU A 46 -6.67 -2.11 10.30
C LEU A 46 -6.84 -3.59 10.63
N TRP A 47 -5.81 -4.24 11.17
CA TRP A 47 -5.89 -5.65 11.56
C TRP A 47 -6.91 -5.89 12.68
N LYS A 48 -6.98 -5.01 13.68
CA LYS A 48 -7.96 -5.08 14.77
C LYS A 48 -9.41 -5.02 14.30
N VAL A 49 -9.66 -4.43 13.13
CA VAL A 49 -10.99 -4.35 12.51
C VAL A 49 -11.18 -5.34 11.35
N GLY A 50 -10.26 -6.29 11.18
CA GLY A 50 -10.38 -7.39 10.22
C GLY A 50 -9.79 -7.12 8.84
N ILE A 51 -9.16 -5.97 8.61
CA ILE A 51 -8.45 -5.67 7.36
C ILE A 51 -6.98 -6.06 7.50
N LYS A 52 -6.57 -7.08 6.74
CA LYS A 52 -5.19 -7.53 6.69
C LYS A 52 -4.38 -6.67 5.72
N ALA A 53 -3.83 -5.56 6.21
CA ALA A 53 -2.97 -4.66 5.43
C ALA A 53 -1.48 -4.91 5.72
N VAL A 54 -0.61 -4.74 4.73
CA VAL A 54 0.84 -4.92 4.87
C VAL A 54 1.58 -3.78 4.16
N ASN A 55 2.58 -3.21 4.83
CA ASN A 55 3.49 -2.19 4.31
C ASN A 55 4.85 -2.80 3.87
N THR A 56 4.98 -3.30 2.64
CA THR A 56 6.22 -3.97 2.21
C THR A 56 7.43 -3.04 2.12
N TRP A 57 7.22 -1.76 1.79
CA TRP A 57 8.24 -0.71 1.80
C TRP A 57 8.98 -0.59 3.14
N TYR A 58 8.32 -0.92 4.27
CA TYR A 58 8.97 -0.94 5.59
C TYR A 58 10.13 -1.93 5.66
N SER A 59 9.91 -3.15 5.16
CA SER A 59 10.95 -4.20 5.15
C SER A 59 12.15 -3.77 4.29
N PHE A 60 11.90 -3.13 3.15
CA PHE A 60 12.96 -2.61 2.30
C PHE A 60 13.72 -1.47 2.97
N SER A 61 13.02 -0.57 3.66
CA SER A 61 13.66 0.52 4.41
C SER A 61 14.57 0.02 5.52
N ILE A 62 14.26 -1.11 6.16
CA ILE A 62 15.13 -1.75 7.16
C ILE A 62 16.37 -2.35 6.51
N ILE A 63 16.19 -3.08 5.41
CA ILE A 63 17.27 -3.88 4.80
C ILE A 63 18.24 -2.99 4.03
N PHE A 64 17.71 -2.02 3.29
CA PHE A 64 18.47 -1.24 2.31
C PHE A 64 18.48 0.27 2.60
N GLY A 65 17.75 0.73 3.62
CA GLY A 65 17.57 2.16 3.90
C GLY A 65 16.51 2.81 3.00
N VAL A 66 16.37 4.12 3.14
CA VAL A 66 15.50 4.93 2.28
C VAL A 66 16.15 5.02 0.90
N GLY A 67 15.55 4.37 -0.10
CA GLY A 67 16.09 4.35 -1.46
C GLY A 67 16.10 5.73 -2.11
N GLU A 68 17.13 5.99 -2.92
CA GLU A 68 17.22 7.15 -3.81
C GLU A 68 17.63 6.69 -5.22
N GLY A 69 17.28 7.48 -6.23
CA GLY A 69 17.71 7.23 -7.61
C GLY A 69 17.30 5.85 -8.14
N PRO A 70 18.23 5.05 -8.72
CA PRO A 70 17.91 3.76 -9.34
C PRO A 70 17.28 2.72 -8.40
N ASP A 71 17.61 2.77 -7.11
CA ASP A 71 17.07 1.81 -6.13
C ASP A 71 15.60 2.11 -5.81
N MET A 72 15.21 3.39 -5.82
CA MET A 72 13.81 3.80 -5.67
C MET A 72 12.93 3.21 -6.78
N GLU A 73 13.40 3.18 -8.03
CA GLU A 73 12.65 2.58 -9.15
C GLU A 73 12.46 1.08 -8.97
N ARG A 74 13.44 0.38 -8.40
CA ARG A 74 13.34 -1.06 -8.11
C ARG A 74 12.34 -1.32 -6.99
N TYR A 75 12.33 -0.50 -5.95
CA TYR A 75 11.37 -0.63 -4.85
C TYR A 75 9.95 -0.38 -5.35
N LEU A 76 9.73 0.66 -6.17
CA LEU A 76 8.42 0.93 -6.74
C LEU A 76 7.91 -0.18 -7.67
N ALA A 77 8.79 -0.77 -8.49
CA ALA A 77 8.41 -1.91 -9.32
C ALA A 77 7.95 -3.10 -8.45
N LEU A 78 8.64 -3.33 -7.34
CA LEU A 78 8.28 -4.39 -6.40
C LEU A 78 6.97 -4.08 -5.66
N ASP A 79 6.75 -2.84 -5.25
CA ASP A 79 5.48 -2.41 -4.64
C ASP A 79 4.31 -2.62 -5.63
N MET A 80 4.49 -2.35 -6.92
CA MET A 80 3.48 -2.63 -7.96
C MET A 80 3.17 -4.13 -8.09
N ASP A 81 4.19 -4.99 -8.07
CA ASP A 81 4.00 -6.45 -8.08
C ASP A 81 3.23 -6.94 -6.85
N VAL A 82 3.54 -6.39 -5.67
CA VAL A 82 2.84 -6.69 -4.41
C VAL A 82 1.39 -6.20 -4.45
N ILE A 83 1.14 -4.96 -4.88
CA ILE A 83 -0.21 -4.39 -5.04
C ILE A 83 -1.06 -5.28 -5.95
N ASN A 84 -0.49 -5.74 -7.06
CA ASN A 84 -1.17 -6.63 -7.99
C ASN A 84 -1.47 -8.01 -7.37
N ALA A 85 -0.54 -8.57 -6.60
CA ALA A 85 -0.73 -9.85 -5.92
C ALA A 85 -1.79 -9.77 -4.80
N PHE A 86 -1.87 -8.65 -4.08
CA PHE A 86 -2.85 -8.40 -3.02
C PHE A 86 -4.23 -7.99 -3.58
N GLY A 87 -4.27 -7.46 -4.80
CA GLY A 87 -5.53 -7.07 -5.44
C GLY A 87 -6.16 -5.81 -4.83
N GLY A 88 -5.39 -5.00 -4.10
CA GLY A 88 -5.88 -3.75 -3.52
C GLY A 88 -4.84 -2.95 -2.76
N ILE A 89 -5.11 -1.64 -2.67
CA ILE A 89 -4.29 -0.64 -1.98
C ILE A 89 -5.13 0.20 -1.01
N ILE A 90 -4.56 0.47 0.16
CA ILE A 90 -5.07 1.44 1.13
C ILE A 90 -4.08 2.59 1.20
N LEU A 91 -4.54 3.80 0.92
CA LEU A 91 -3.76 5.04 0.98
C LEU A 91 -3.99 5.69 2.35
N THR A 92 -2.92 5.99 3.07
CA THR A 92 -2.97 6.55 4.44
C THR A 92 -1.98 7.72 4.61
N GLY A 93 -2.04 8.40 5.76
CA GLY A 93 -1.19 9.55 6.07
C GLY A 93 -1.87 10.90 5.81
N HIS A 94 -1.11 11.99 5.89
CA HIS A 94 -1.61 13.37 5.74
C HIS A 94 -1.57 13.87 4.29
N ASN A 95 -0.77 13.27 3.42
CA ASN A 95 -0.62 13.67 2.01
C ASN A 95 -0.29 12.47 1.09
N LEU A 96 -0.34 12.72 -0.22
CA LEU A 96 0.17 11.79 -1.23
C LEU A 96 1.65 12.07 -1.49
N SER A 97 2.51 11.10 -1.22
CA SER A 97 3.90 11.15 -1.67
C SER A 97 4.03 10.80 -3.16
N SER A 98 5.17 11.12 -3.78
CA SER A 98 5.44 10.79 -5.20
C SER A 98 5.38 9.29 -5.48
N GLY A 99 5.85 8.45 -4.54
CA GLY A 99 5.73 7.00 -4.62
C GLY A 99 4.26 6.55 -4.59
N MET A 100 3.49 7.07 -3.63
CA MET A 100 2.06 6.75 -3.50
C MET A 100 1.25 7.17 -4.73
N ILE A 101 1.59 8.29 -5.38
CA ILE A 101 0.92 8.71 -6.62
C ILE A 101 1.10 7.65 -7.71
N ARG A 102 2.30 7.06 -7.82
CA ARG A 102 2.58 6.01 -8.80
C ARG A 102 1.86 4.71 -8.46
N GLU A 103 1.87 4.31 -7.19
CA GLU A 103 1.11 3.14 -6.70
C GLU A 103 -0.39 3.28 -6.94
N PHE A 104 -0.96 4.45 -6.62
CA PHE A 104 -2.37 4.77 -6.86
C PHE A 104 -2.71 4.75 -8.36
N SER A 105 -1.87 5.36 -9.20
CA SER A 105 -2.07 5.37 -10.65
C SER A 105 -2.02 3.96 -11.23
N TYR A 106 -1.10 3.13 -10.73
CA TYR A 106 -1.01 1.72 -11.11
C TYR A 106 -2.27 0.94 -10.72
N ALA A 107 -2.73 1.10 -9.47
CA ALA A 107 -3.96 0.44 -9.01
C ALA A 107 -5.20 0.86 -9.82
N LEU A 108 -5.29 2.14 -10.21
CA LEU A 108 -6.34 2.63 -11.12
C LEU A 108 -6.26 1.98 -12.50
N GLU A 109 -5.07 1.94 -13.11
CA GLU A 109 -4.87 1.32 -14.44
C GLU A 109 -5.24 -0.17 -14.44
N LYS A 110 -4.97 -0.87 -13.34
CA LYS A 110 -5.26 -2.30 -13.17
C LYS A 110 -6.66 -2.58 -12.63
N GLU A 111 -7.49 -1.55 -12.45
CA GLU A 111 -8.86 -1.67 -11.91
C GLU A 111 -8.89 -2.42 -10.56
N LEU A 112 -7.87 -2.21 -9.73
CA LEU A 112 -7.76 -2.83 -8.41
C LEU A 112 -8.61 -2.11 -7.36
N ARG A 113 -8.82 -2.75 -6.22
CA ARG A 113 -9.53 -2.16 -5.09
C ARG A 113 -8.71 -1.02 -4.49
N ILE A 114 -9.35 0.12 -4.22
CA ILE A 114 -8.68 1.29 -3.65
C ILE A 114 -9.49 1.78 -2.46
N MET A 115 -8.84 1.95 -1.32
CA MET A 115 -9.39 2.63 -0.15
C MET A 115 -8.55 3.86 0.16
N ASN A 116 -9.16 5.04 0.13
CA ASN A 116 -8.48 6.28 0.45
C ASN A 116 -8.82 6.74 1.87
N LEU A 117 -7.83 6.72 2.76
CA LEU A 117 -7.91 7.18 4.14
C LEU A 117 -6.99 8.39 4.40
N ILE A 118 -6.47 9.04 3.35
CA ILE A 118 -5.61 10.21 3.50
C ILE A 118 -6.39 11.34 4.18
N GLY A 119 -5.76 11.92 5.21
CA GLY A 119 -6.34 13.02 6.00
C GLY A 119 -7.48 12.61 6.92
N VAL A 120 -7.84 11.31 6.98
CA VAL A 120 -8.80 10.81 7.95
C VAL A 120 -8.13 10.76 9.33
N PRO A 121 -8.68 11.42 10.36
CA PRO A 121 -8.13 11.32 11.71
C PRO A 121 -8.27 9.90 12.26
N ASP A 122 -7.22 9.38 12.90
CA ASP A 122 -7.11 7.99 13.37
C ASP A 122 -8.32 7.49 14.15
N ARG A 123 -8.88 8.36 15.01
CA ARG A 123 -10.07 8.06 15.83
C ARG A 123 -11.31 7.66 15.03
N TYR A 124 -11.37 7.99 13.73
CA TYR A 124 -12.48 7.65 12.85
C TYR A 124 -12.21 6.45 11.94
N ILE A 125 -10.94 6.03 11.80
CA ILE A 125 -10.54 4.99 10.87
C ILE A 125 -11.23 3.66 11.19
N GLY A 126 -11.24 3.26 12.46
CA GLY A 126 -11.89 2.02 12.87
C GLY A 126 -13.40 1.99 12.61
N GLN A 127 -14.07 3.16 12.59
CA GLN A 127 -15.49 3.25 12.23
C GLN A 127 -15.67 3.15 10.72
N LEU A 128 -14.95 3.98 9.95
CA LEU A 128 -15.04 4.02 8.49
C LEU A 128 -14.72 2.65 7.87
N VAL A 129 -13.71 1.97 8.39
CA VAL A 129 -13.32 0.65 7.89
C VAL A 129 -14.41 -0.40 8.10
N LYS A 130 -15.14 -0.38 9.23
CA LYS A 130 -16.25 -1.30 9.46
C LYS A 130 -17.38 -1.12 8.45
N GLU A 131 -17.62 0.12 8.01
CA GLU A 131 -18.63 0.43 6.98
C GLU A 131 -18.22 -0.08 5.58
N TYR A 132 -16.93 -0.30 5.32
CA TYR A 132 -16.41 -0.80 4.05
C TYR A 132 -16.34 -2.33 3.94
N VAL A 133 -16.40 -3.04 5.07
CA VAL A 133 -16.23 -4.52 5.13
C VAL A 133 -17.56 -5.25 5.37
N MET A 134 -18.62 -4.53 5.75
CA MET A 134 -20.01 -5.05 5.84
C MET A 134 -20.76 -4.88 4.52
#